data_AF-A0AAW6MCZ3-F1
#
_entry.id   AF-A0AAW6MCZ3-F1
#
_cell.length_a   1.000
_cell.length_b   1.000
_cell.length_c   1.000
_cell.angle_alpha   90.00
_cell.angle_beta   90.00
_cell.angle_gamma   90.00
#
_symmetry.space_group_name_H-M   'P 1'
#
loop_
_entity.id
_entity.type
_entity.pdbx_description
1 polymer ?
#
loop_
_entity_poly.entity_id
_entity_poly.type
_entity_poly.pdbx_seq_one_letter_code
_entity_poly.pdbx_strand_id
1 'polypeptide(L)' 'SQARRDATTDSDWDMLLLLDKEKITPSDFDTYAYPFVELGWYLGEYFSMKLYTLSEWMKRKGTPFFKYVEEEGVEL' A
#
# COMPACT_ATOMS: atom_id res chain seq x y z
N SER A 1 -1.31 5.23 -9.94
CA SER A 1 -1.41 6.46 -10.75
C SER A 1 -1.71 7.69 -9.92
N GLN A 2 -2.48 7.56 -8.84
CA GLN A 2 -2.86 8.67 -7.98
C GLN A 2 -1.67 9.46 -7.42
N ALA A 3 -0.65 8.79 -6.88
CA ALA A 3 0.57 9.42 -6.40
C ALA A 3 1.31 10.23 -7.50
N ARG A 4 1.28 9.75 -8.74
CA ARG A 4 1.87 10.41 -9.92
C ARG A 4 0.98 11.48 -10.56
N ARG A 5 -0.27 11.64 -10.10
CA ARG A 5 -1.29 12.54 -10.68
C ARG A 5 -1.62 12.23 -12.15
N ASP A 6 -1.47 10.97 -12.56
CA ASP A 6 -1.80 10.48 -13.91
C ASP A 6 -3.03 9.55 -13.92
N ALA A 7 -3.82 9.58 -12.85
CA ALA A 7 -4.98 8.72 -12.68
C ALA A 7 -6.15 9.09 -13.60
N THR A 8 -6.82 8.04 -14.07
CA THR A 8 -8.10 8.09 -14.78
C THR A 8 -9.24 7.68 -13.85
N THR A 9 -10.49 7.79 -14.30
CA THR A 9 -11.67 7.38 -13.51
C THR A 9 -11.71 5.89 -13.17
N ASP A 10 -10.99 5.06 -13.91
CA ASP A 10 -10.93 3.61 -13.70
C ASP A 10 -9.63 3.19 -12.96
N SER A 11 -8.90 4.16 -12.41
CA SER A 11 -7.64 3.90 -11.71
C SER A 11 -7.85 3.48 -10.27
N ASP A 12 -7.25 2.36 -9.89
CA ASP A 12 -7.14 1.92 -8.51
C ASP A 12 -6.20 2.80 -7.68
N TRP A 13 -6.43 2.83 -6.37
CA TRP A 13 -5.50 3.40 -5.39
C TRP A 13 -4.57 2.31 -4.87
N ASP A 14 -3.30 2.32 -5.29
CA ASP A 14 -2.27 1.46 -4.71
C ASP A 14 -1.76 2.05 -3.39
N MET A 15 -1.92 1.31 -2.29
CA MET A 15 -1.49 1.72 -0.95
C MET A 15 -0.52 0.71 -0.37
N LEU A 16 0.60 1.20 0.15
CA LEU A 16 1.59 0.41 0.87
C LEU A 16 1.54 0.78 2.36
N LEU A 17 1.27 -0.21 3.21
CA LEU A 17 1.33 -0.07 4.65
C LEU A 17 2.54 -0.83 5.20
N LEU A 18 3.37 -0.13 5.97
CA LEU A 18 4.55 -0.69 6.61
C LEU A 18 4.38 -0.69 8.12
N LEU A 19 4.53 -1.86 8.73
CA LEU A 19 4.46 -2.02 10.18
C LEU A 19 5.86 -2.26 10.77
N ASP A 20 6.18 -1.56 11.85
CA ASP A 20 7.39 -1.82 12.64
C ASP A 20 7.15 -3.00 13.59
N LYS A 21 7.18 -4.21 13.04
CA LYS A 21 7.06 -5.47 13.79
C LYS A 21 7.89 -6.57 13.14
N GLU A 22 8.09 -7.67 13.86
CA GLU A 22 8.93 -8.78 13.37
C GLU A 22 8.31 -9.52 12.16
N LYS A 23 6.99 -9.76 12.21
CA LYS A 23 6.29 -10.55 11.18
C LYS A 23 4.83 -10.10 11.04
N ILE A 24 4.33 -10.06 9.81
CA ILE A 24 2.90 -9.91 9.53
C ILE A 24 2.15 -11.20 9.86
N THR A 25 1.04 -11.07 10.57
CA THR A 25 0.05 -12.12 10.81
C THR A 25 -1.23 -11.81 10.03
N PRO A 26 -2.08 -12.81 9.74
CA PRO A 26 -3.36 -12.56 9.06
C PRO A 26 -4.23 -11.51 9.77
N SER A 27 -4.24 -11.50 11.11
CA SER A 27 -4.97 -10.53 11.92
C SER A 27 -4.50 -9.08 11.71
N ASP A 28 -3.25 -8.85 11.30
CA ASP A 28 -2.77 -7.49 11.00
C ASP A 28 -3.47 -6.93 9.77
N PHE A 29 -3.83 -7.78 8.79
CA PHE A 29 -4.60 -7.34 7.65
C PHE A 29 -5.97 -6.83 8.09
N ASP A 30 -6.70 -7.60 8.89
CA ASP A 30 -8.02 -7.21 9.41
C ASP A 30 -7.94 -5.94 10.26
N THR A 31 -6.85 -5.78 11.03
CA THR A 31 -6.68 -4.64 11.93
C THR A 31 -6.29 -3.36 11.21
N TYR A 32 -5.36 -3.45 10.25
CA TYR A 32 -4.72 -2.27 9.69
C TYR A 32 -5.00 -2.03 8.21
N ALA A 33 -5.23 -3.08 7.41
CA ALA A 33 -5.45 -2.94 5.97
C ALA A 33 -6.94 -2.93 5.62
N TYR A 34 -7.74 -3.80 6.24
CA TYR A 34 -9.16 -3.95 5.95
C TYR A 34 -9.98 -2.66 6.14
N PRO A 35 -9.72 -1.80 7.15
CA PRO A 35 -10.44 -0.52 7.26
C PRO A 35 -10.30 0.38 6.03
N PHE A 36 -9.15 0.34 5.34
CA PHE A 36 -8.95 1.10 4.10
C PHE A 36 -9.65 0.46 2.91
N VAL A 37 -9.71 -0.88 2.85
CA VAL A 37 -10.47 -1.59 1.82
C VAL A 37 -11.96 -1.27 1.95
N GLU A 38 -12.50 -1.32 3.18
CA GLU A 38 -13.90 -0.96 3.47
C GLU A 38 -14.18 0.51 3.15
N LEU A 39 -13.25 1.41 3.46
CA LEU A 39 -13.33 2.83 3.07
C LEU A 39 -13.39 2.98 1.55
N GLY A 40 -12.56 2.26 0.80
CA GLY A 40 -12.62 2.25 -0.67
C GLY A 40 -14.03 1.90 -1.16
N TRP A 41 -14.63 0.82 -0.64
CA TRP A 41 -15.99 0.43 -1.00
C TRP A 41 -17.02 1.51 -0.68
N TYR A 42 -16.90 2.17 0.48
CA TYR A 42 -17.79 3.27 0.84
C TYR A 42 -17.69 4.47 -0.12
N LEU A 43 -16.49 4.73 -0.65
CA LEU A 43 -16.23 5.80 -1.60
C LEU A 43 -16.53 5.42 -3.06
N GLY A 44 -16.84 4.14 -3.33
CA GLY A 44 -16.95 3.62 -4.70
C GLY A 44 -15.61 3.49 -5.42
N GLU A 45 -14.52 3.45 -4.66
CA GLU A 45 -13.14 3.38 -5.12
C GLU A 45 -12.55 2.00 -4.78
N TYR A 46 -11.52 1.57 -5.52
CA TYR A 46 -10.81 0.33 -5.20
C TYR A 46 -9.44 0.64 -4.60
N PHE A 47 -9.24 0.27 -3.33
CA PHE A 47 -7.98 0.45 -2.61
C PHE A 47 -7.22 -0.87 -2.56
N SER A 48 -6.13 -0.94 -3.33
CA SER A 48 -5.23 -2.08 -3.41
C SER A 48 -4.18 -1.98 -2.30
N MET A 49 -4.42 -2.69 -1.19
CA MET A 49 -3.55 -2.66 0.00
C MET A 49 -2.42 -3.68 -0.10
N LYS A 50 -1.17 -3.24 0.08
CA LYS A 50 0.00 -4.10 0.33
C LYS A 50 0.50 -3.88 1.74
N LEU A 51 0.65 -4.96 2.50
CA LEU A 51 1.10 -4.92 3.89
C LEU A 51 2.43 -5.65 4.04
N TYR A 52 3.43 -4.98 4.60
CA TYR A 52 4.73 -5.57 4.92
C TYR A 52 5.23 -5.08 6.28
N THR A 53 6.15 -5.82 6.88
CA THR A 53 7.00 -5.21 7.91
C THR A 53 8.05 -4.29 7.28
N LEU A 54 8.59 -3.35 8.05
CA LEU A 54 9.75 -2.55 7.61
C LEU A 54 10.91 -3.43 7.17
N SER A 55 11.19 -4.52 7.90
CA SER A 55 12.27 -5.44 7.55
C SER A 55 12.03 -6.17 6.22
N GLU A 56 10.78 -6.57 5.94
CA GLU A 56 10.38 -7.18 4.68
C GLU A 56 10.45 -6.19 3.52
N TRP A 57 10.05 -4.94 3.77
CA TRP A 57 10.18 -3.85 2.79
C TRP A 57 11.63 -3.62 2.41
N MET A 58 12.52 -3.47 3.39
CA MET A 58 13.95 -3.24 3.15
C MET A 58 14.63 -4.39 2.41
N LYS A 59 14.16 -5.64 2.57
CA LYS A 59 14.66 -6.79 1.78
C LYS A 59 14.33 -6.68 0.29
N ARG A 60 13.35 -5.84 -0.10
CA ARG A 60 12.99 -5.58 -1.50
C ARG A 60 13.86 -4.51 -2.15
N LYS A 61 14.79 -3.91 -1.40
CA LYS A 61 15.75 -2.94 -1.92
C LYS A 61 16.47 -3.51 -3.14
N GLY A 62 16.44 -2.75 -4.24
CA GLY A 62 17.01 -3.17 -5.53
C GLY A 62 15.99 -3.79 -6.50
N THR A 63 14.77 -4.10 -6.06
CA THR A 63 13.68 -4.45 -6.99
C THR A 63 13.13 -3.20 -7.68
N PRO A 64 12.65 -3.30 -8.93
CA PRO A 64 11.98 -2.18 -9.59
C PRO A 64 10.80 -1.64 -8.78
N PHE A 65 10.00 -2.52 -8.16
CA PHE A 65 8.86 -2.10 -7.34
C PHE A 65 9.29 -1.23 -6.15
N PHE A 66 10.33 -1.63 -5.42
CA PHE A 66 10.89 -0.81 -4.34
C PHE A 66 11.34 0.55 -4.87
N LYS A 67 12.08 0.57 -5.98
CA LYS A 67 12.56 1.81 -6.60
C LYS A 67 11.41 2.76 -6.97
N TYR A 68 10.35 2.26 -7.62
CA TYR A 68 9.21 3.08 -8.00
C TYR A 68 8.46 3.64 -6.79
N VAL A 69 8.28 2.86 -5.72
CA VAL A 69 7.63 3.36 -4.51
C VAL A 69 8.47 4.45 -3.83
N GLU A 70 9.80 4.29 -3.78
CA GLU A 70 10.68 5.30 -3.17
C GLU A 70 10.81 6.57 -4.02
N GLU A 71 10.70 6.48 -5.36
CA GLU A 71 10.81 7.63 -6.26
C GLU A 71 9.48 8.36 -6.49
N GLU A 72 8.37 7.62 -6.54
CA GLU A 72 7.06 8.14 -6.97
C GLU A 72 6.00 8.07 -5.87
N GLY A 73 6.25 7.36 -4.78
CA GLY A 73 5.35 7.26 -3.64
C GLY A 73 5.18 8.59 -2.94
N VAL A 74 3.98 8.80 -2.39
CA VAL A 74 3.69 9.93 -1.50
C VAL A 74 3.49 9.36 -0.10
N GLU A 75 4.33 9.78 0.84
CA GLU A 75 4.16 9.48 2.26
C GLU A 75 3.00 10.31 2.82
N LEU A 76 2.12 9.65 3.57
CA LEU A 76 0.88 10.21 4.13
C LEU A 76 0.96 10.31 5.65
#